data_AF-A0A8J2JU65-F1
#
_entry.id   AF-A0A8J2JU65-F1
#
_cell.length_a   1.000
_cell.length_b   1.000
_cell.length_c   1.000
_cell.angle_alpha   90.00
_cell.angle_beta   90.00
_cell.angle_gamma   90.00
#
_symmetry.space_group_name_H-M   'P 1'
#
loop_
_entity.id
_entity.type
_entity.pdbx_description
1 polymer ?
#
loop_
_entity_poly.entity_id
_entity_poly.type
_entity_poly.pdbx_seq_one_letter_code
_entity_poly.pdbx_strand_id
1 'polypeptide(L)'
;MAPKSDAVEKLVGSNYPTWRFQISLVLESAELFDIVDGTIKIPEDEGAKKSWKKKDLQARSLIAPTLDSRQISHVANCTTSNQMWTRLQSAFSDSSRLNKQLTLMRFYSYSMTEEQDPVSGMHDIEELVQALRDMGSKLDEEDVIAKIVASLPNGYDNFKTAWDSVQPEHQTRETLLARLKKEVMRRNSKFGKPEEVESSVAYSAVAGKSKFEKKKYQDPKSRKCFYCDKPGHIKRDCRKRQRDQQNTNKDTKKGGESNNNFAFSLHVEDHDSDSDVVFANSASS
;
A
#
# COMPACT_ATOMS: atom_id res chain seq x y z
N MET A 1 -0.19 -41.26 -34.01
CA MET A 1 0.97 -41.23 -33.09
C MET A 1 0.44 -41.56 -31.71
N ALA A 2 1.06 -42.48 -30.95
CA ALA A 2 0.64 -42.71 -29.58
C ALA A 2 0.89 -41.43 -28.75
N PRO A 3 -0.05 -41.01 -27.89
CA PRO A 3 0.15 -39.86 -27.02
C PRO A 3 1.34 -40.12 -26.10
N LYS A 4 2.29 -39.19 -26.08
CA LYS A 4 3.52 -39.30 -25.29
C LYS A 4 3.50 -38.25 -24.19
N SER A 5 3.73 -38.69 -22.96
CA SER A 5 3.89 -37.81 -21.79
C SER A 5 5.29 -37.18 -21.70
N ASP A 6 6.22 -37.54 -22.59
CA ASP A 6 7.63 -37.13 -22.53
C ASP A 6 7.85 -35.62 -22.62
N ALA A 7 6.88 -34.87 -23.16
CA ALA A 7 6.91 -33.41 -23.26
C ALA A 7 6.31 -32.68 -22.05
N VAL A 8 5.69 -33.42 -21.11
CA VAL A 8 5.11 -32.83 -19.89
C VAL A 8 6.23 -32.62 -18.87
N GLU A 9 6.35 -31.39 -18.37
CA GLU A 9 7.31 -31.08 -17.31
C GLU A 9 6.96 -31.88 -16.05
N LYS A 10 7.97 -32.39 -15.32
CA LYS A 10 7.69 -33.15 -14.10
C LYS A 10 7.01 -32.29 -13.02
N LEU A 11 6.04 -32.85 -12.33
CA LEU A 11 5.37 -32.23 -11.20
C LEU A 11 6.32 -32.18 -10.00
N VAL A 12 6.77 -30.98 -9.65
CA VAL A 12 7.65 -30.70 -8.49
C VAL A 12 6.94 -29.98 -7.35
N GLY A 13 5.67 -29.61 -7.59
CA GLY A 13 4.72 -29.12 -6.60
C GLY A 13 4.25 -27.69 -6.86
N SER A 14 5.18 -26.75 -7.06
CA SER A 14 4.86 -25.36 -7.39
C SER A 14 4.25 -25.21 -8.79
N ASN A 15 4.56 -26.11 -9.72
CA ASN A 15 4.08 -26.09 -11.10
C ASN A 15 2.77 -26.86 -11.31
N TYR A 16 2.02 -27.22 -10.25
CA TYR A 16 0.80 -28.03 -10.38
C TYR A 16 -0.22 -27.48 -11.39
N PRO A 17 -0.55 -26.17 -11.45
CA PRO A 17 -1.52 -25.67 -12.43
C PRO A 17 -1.09 -25.95 -13.89
N THR A 18 0.18 -25.66 -14.21
CA THR A 18 0.76 -25.90 -15.54
C THR A 18 0.84 -27.38 -15.86
N TRP A 19 1.34 -28.19 -14.92
CA TRP A 19 1.41 -29.64 -15.06
C TRP A 19 0.03 -30.24 -15.33
N ARG A 20 -0.97 -29.87 -14.52
CA ARG A 20 -2.35 -30.37 -14.62
C ARG A 20 -2.92 -30.08 -16.01
N PHE A 21 -2.72 -28.87 -16.52
CA PHE A 21 -3.15 -28.51 -17.87
C PHE A 21 -2.48 -29.39 -18.94
N GLN A 22 -1.15 -29.51 -18.91
CA GLN A 22 -0.39 -30.28 -19.90
C GLN A 22 -0.78 -31.76 -19.91
N ILE A 23 -0.85 -32.39 -18.74
CA ILE A 23 -1.19 -33.82 -18.64
C ILE A 23 -2.67 -34.08 -18.99
N SER A 24 -3.59 -33.15 -18.68
CA SER A 24 -4.98 -33.23 -19.12
C SER A 24 -5.07 -33.30 -20.64
N LEU A 25 -4.37 -32.43 -21.37
CA LEU A 25 -4.36 -32.46 -22.84
C LEU A 25 -3.84 -33.79 -23.40
N VAL A 26 -2.80 -34.36 -22.79
CA VAL A 26 -2.26 -35.67 -23.19
C VAL A 26 -3.30 -36.78 -22.98
N LEU A 27 -4.00 -36.79 -21.84
CA LEU A 27 -5.04 -37.77 -21.51
C LEU A 27 -6.29 -37.61 -22.38
N GLU A 28 -6.70 -36.38 -22.69
CA GLU A 28 -7.81 -36.07 -23.59
C GLU A 28 -7.51 -36.52 -25.01
N SER A 29 -6.30 -36.25 -25.51
CA SER A 29 -5.86 -36.73 -26.83
C SER A 29 -5.80 -38.26 -26.95
N ALA A 30 -5.76 -38.95 -25.80
CA ALA A 30 -5.76 -40.40 -25.69
C ALA A 30 -7.17 -41.00 -25.47
N GLU A 31 -8.21 -40.17 -25.33
CA GLU A 31 -9.56 -40.58 -24.90
C GLU A 31 -9.57 -41.34 -23.56
N LEU A 32 -8.70 -40.92 -22.63
CA LEU A 32 -8.54 -41.52 -21.31
C LEU A 32 -9.01 -40.62 -20.18
N PHE A 33 -9.20 -39.31 -20.44
CA PHE A 33 -9.50 -38.35 -19.38
C PHE A 33 -10.77 -38.69 -18.60
N ASP A 34 -11.82 -39.18 -19.28
CA ASP A 34 -13.08 -39.59 -18.64
C ASP A 34 -12.93 -40.74 -17.63
N ILE A 35 -11.85 -41.53 -17.72
CA ILE A 35 -11.54 -42.57 -16.72
C ILE A 35 -10.78 -41.97 -15.55
N VAL A 36 -9.92 -41.00 -15.84
CA VAL A 36 -9.08 -40.31 -14.86
C VAL A 36 -9.89 -39.38 -13.97
N ASP A 37 -10.82 -38.61 -14.54
CA ASP A 37 -11.70 -37.72 -13.78
C ASP A 37 -12.84 -38.49 -13.06
N GLY A 38 -13.06 -39.76 -13.44
CA GLY A 38 -14.05 -40.65 -12.83
C GLY A 38 -15.43 -40.57 -13.46
N THR A 39 -15.58 -39.88 -14.60
CA THR A 39 -16.81 -39.84 -15.40
C THR A 39 -17.24 -41.25 -15.81
N ILE A 40 -16.29 -42.07 -16.27
CA ILE A 40 -16.48 -43.49 -16.56
C ILE A 40 -16.00 -44.33 -15.36
N LYS A 41 -16.97 -44.79 -14.56
CA LYS A 41 -16.73 -45.68 -13.43
C LYS A 41 -16.42 -47.11 -13.88
N ILE A 42 -15.86 -47.89 -12.97
CA ILE A 42 -15.59 -49.32 -13.16
C ILE A 42 -16.92 -50.03 -13.48
N PRO A 43 -17.05 -50.68 -14.64
CA PRO A 43 -18.25 -51.45 -14.99
C PRO A 43 -18.43 -52.71 -14.14
N GLU A 44 -19.68 -53.13 -13.94
CA GLU A 44 -20.02 -54.41 -13.29
C GLU A 44 -19.79 -55.61 -14.21
N ASP A 45 -20.06 -55.45 -15.50
CA ASP A 45 -19.81 -56.47 -16.52
C ASP A 45 -18.31 -56.79 -16.64
N GLU A 46 -17.94 -58.06 -16.53
CA GLU A 46 -16.53 -58.50 -16.51
C GLU A 46 -15.82 -58.24 -17.85
N GLY A 47 -16.53 -58.26 -18.98
CA GLY A 47 -15.99 -57.91 -20.29
C GLY A 47 -15.60 -56.43 -20.38
N ALA A 48 -16.54 -55.56 -20.04
CA ALA A 48 -16.35 -54.11 -19.99
C ALA A 48 -15.30 -53.71 -18.94
N LYS A 49 -15.27 -54.37 -17.78
CA LYS A 49 -14.28 -54.16 -16.70
C LYS A 49 -12.86 -54.46 -17.14
N LYS A 50 -12.64 -55.50 -17.96
CA LYS A 50 -11.31 -55.78 -18.53
C LYS A 50 -10.84 -54.68 -19.47
N SER A 51 -11.74 -54.16 -20.31
CA SER A 51 -11.44 -53.03 -21.20
C SER A 51 -11.13 -51.75 -20.40
N TRP A 52 -11.94 -51.46 -19.39
CA TRP A 52 -11.74 -50.35 -18.47
C TRP A 52 -10.38 -50.43 -17.78
N LYS A 53 -10.00 -51.59 -17.21
CA LYS A 53 -8.70 -51.79 -16.56
C LYS A 53 -7.51 -51.55 -17.49
N LYS A 54 -7.65 -51.89 -18.77
CA LYS A 54 -6.61 -51.62 -19.78
C LYS A 54 -6.44 -50.12 -19.99
N LYS A 55 -7.54 -49.38 -20.15
CA LYS A 55 -7.51 -47.92 -20.31
C LYS A 55 -7.03 -47.22 -19.04
N ASP A 56 -7.45 -47.67 -17.86
CA ASP A 56 -6.96 -47.16 -16.57
C ASP A 56 -5.45 -47.36 -16.45
N LEU A 57 -4.93 -48.55 -16.76
CA LEU A 57 -3.49 -48.81 -16.76
C LEU A 57 -2.74 -47.89 -17.73
N GLN A 58 -3.29 -47.67 -18.94
CA GLN A 58 -2.71 -46.74 -19.90
C GLN A 58 -2.66 -45.30 -19.35
N ALA A 59 -3.73 -44.84 -18.70
CA ALA A 59 -3.76 -43.52 -18.08
C ALA A 59 -2.72 -43.39 -16.96
N ARG A 60 -2.59 -44.40 -16.08
CA ARG A 60 -1.54 -44.43 -15.05
C ARG A 60 -0.14 -44.41 -15.66
N SER A 61 0.08 -45.11 -16.77
CA SER A 61 1.35 -45.12 -17.50
C SER A 61 1.70 -43.78 -18.15
N LEU A 62 0.72 -42.91 -18.41
CA LEU A 62 0.95 -41.54 -18.87
C LEU A 62 1.17 -40.57 -17.70
N ILE A 63 0.47 -40.74 -16.59
CA ILE A 63 0.59 -39.86 -15.42
C ILE A 63 1.92 -40.10 -14.69
N ALA A 64 2.25 -41.35 -14.35
CA ALA A 64 3.36 -41.67 -13.45
C ALA A 64 4.74 -41.12 -13.90
N PRO A 65 5.12 -41.15 -15.20
CA PRO A 65 6.41 -40.61 -15.65
C PRO A 65 6.54 -39.09 -15.48
N THR A 66 5.41 -38.38 -15.39
CA THR A 66 5.37 -36.92 -15.24
C THR A 66 5.45 -36.49 -13.78
N LEU A 67 5.64 -37.41 -12.84
CA LEU A 67 5.73 -37.12 -11.42
C LEU A 67 7.20 -37.13 -10.96
N ASP A 68 7.57 -36.20 -10.08
CA ASP A 68 8.84 -36.33 -9.34
C ASP A 68 8.77 -37.46 -8.29
N SER A 69 9.92 -37.85 -7.73
CA SER A 69 9.98 -38.95 -6.76
C SER A 69 9.11 -38.73 -5.51
N ARG A 70 8.91 -37.47 -5.09
CA ARG A 70 8.07 -37.13 -3.93
C ARG A 70 6.61 -37.35 -4.28
N GLN A 71 6.18 -36.89 -5.46
CA GLN A 71 4.80 -37.06 -5.93
C GLN A 71 4.46 -38.52 -6.21
N ILE A 72 5.40 -39.30 -6.77
CA ILE A 72 5.25 -40.75 -6.90
C ILE A 72 4.97 -41.39 -5.54
N SER A 73 5.72 -41.00 -4.50
CA SER A 73 5.53 -41.53 -3.15
C SER A 73 4.14 -41.22 -2.59
N HIS A 74 3.56 -40.06 -2.92
CA HIS A 74 2.20 -39.70 -2.49
C HIS A 74 1.09 -40.54 -3.14
N VAL A 75 1.32 -41.04 -4.35
CA VAL A 75 0.33 -41.82 -5.12
C VAL A 75 0.65 -43.31 -5.23
N ALA A 76 1.74 -43.78 -4.64
CA ALA A 76 2.21 -45.17 -4.77
C ALA A 76 1.16 -46.22 -4.36
N ASN A 77 0.31 -45.90 -3.39
CA ASN A 77 -0.76 -46.79 -2.91
C ASN A 77 -2.08 -46.65 -3.71
N CYS A 78 -2.13 -45.79 -4.72
CA CYS A 78 -3.32 -45.62 -5.55
C CYS A 78 -3.43 -46.78 -6.55
N THR A 79 -4.60 -47.38 -6.61
CA THR A 79 -4.87 -48.54 -7.46
C THR A 79 -5.40 -48.16 -8.84
N THR A 80 -6.06 -47.01 -8.96
CA THR A 80 -6.62 -46.49 -10.22
C THR A 80 -6.02 -45.13 -10.57
N SER A 81 -6.06 -44.79 -11.86
CA SER A 81 -5.71 -43.46 -12.37
C SER A 81 -6.54 -42.35 -11.72
N ASN A 82 -7.83 -42.61 -11.49
CA ASN A 82 -8.71 -41.68 -10.78
C ASN A 82 -8.28 -41.43 -9.32
N GLN A 83 -7.84 -42.45 -8.60
CA GLN A 83 -7.29 -42.28 -7.25
C GLN A 83 -6.00 -41.44 -7.28
N MET A 84 -5.09 -41.71 -8.23
CA MET A 84 -3.87 -40.91 -8.41
C MET A 84 -4.21 -39.45 -8.67
N TRP A 85 -5.11 -39.20 -9.62
CA TRP A 85 -5.54 -37.86 -10.03
C TRP A 85 -6.16 -37.08 -8.88
N THR A 86 -7.14 -37.68 -8.20
CA THR A 86 -7.84 -37.07 -7.07
C THR A 86 -6.89 -36.77 -5.92
N ARG A 87 -5.94 -37.68 -5.61
CA ARG A 87 -5.00 -37.48 -4.52
C ARG A 87 -4.00 -36.36 -4.80
N LEU A 88 -3.48 -36.28 -6.04
CA LEU A 88 -2.65 -35.15 -6.47
C LEU A 88 -3.46 -33.85 -6.40
N GLN A 89 -4.67 -33.84 -6.96
CA GLN A 89 -5.54 -32.67 -6.92
C GLN A 89 -5.79 -32.18 -5.48
N SER A 90 -6.10 -33.09 -4.55
CA SER A 90 -6.30 -32.75 -3.14
C SER A 90 -5.04 -32.17 -2.50
N ALA A 91 -3.88 -32.80 -2.69
CA ALA A 91 -2.63 -32.35 -2.08
C ALA A 91 -2.25 -30.93 -2.52
N PHE A 92 -2.50 -30.61 -3.80
CA PHE A 92 -2.21 -29.29 -4.34
C PHE A 92 -3.36 -28.29 -4.13
N SER A 93 -4.61 -28.73 -4.01
CA SER A 93 -5.73 -27.87 -3.59
C SER A 93 -5.60 -27.44 -2.13
N ASP A 94 -5.13 -28.33 -1.25
CA ASP A 94 -4.92 -28.02 0.16
C ASP A 94 -3.69 -27.12 0.34
N SER A 95 -2.60 -27.38 -0.38
CA SER A 95 -1.42 -26.51 -0.39
C SER A 95 -1.74 -25.13 -0.94
N SER A 96 -2.50 -25.04 -2.04
CA SER A 96 -2.95 -23.75 -2.59
C SER A 96 -3.95 -23.03 -1.68
N ARG A 97 -4.85 -23.76 -1.00
CA ARG A 97 -5.75 -23.19 0.01
C ARG A 97 -4.99 -22.64 1.21
N LEU A 98 -4.04 -23.41 1.76
CA LEU A 98 -3.21 -22.98 2.88
C LEU A 98 -2.30 -21.81 2.49
N ASN A 99 -1.70 -21.84 1.30
CA ASN A 99 -0.92 -20.72 0.78
C ASN A 99 -1.78 -19.47 0.61
N LYS A 100 -2.98 -19.61 0.03
CA LYS A 100 -3.95 -18.51 -0.08
C LYS A 100 -4.33 -17.95 1.29
N GLN A 101 -4.60 -18.81 2.26
CA GLN A 101 -4.92 -18.41 3.63
C GLN A 101 -3.75 -17.67 4.29
N LEU A 102 -2.52 -18.18 4.17
CA LEU A 102 -1.33 -17.55 4.72
C LEU A 102 -1.06 -16.18 4.07
N THR A 103 -1.22 -16.07 2.76
CA THR A 103 -1.09 -14.80 2.04
C THR A 103 -2.19 -13.81 2.43
N LEU A 104 -3.44 -14.26 2.63
CA LEU A 104 -4.51 -13.42 3.16
C LEU A 104 -4.16 -12.91 4.56
N MET A 105 -3.67 -13.78 5.45
CA MET A 105 -3.24 -13.39 6.79
C MET A 105 -2.14 -12.31 6.72
N ARG A 106 -1.12 -12.52 5.87
CA ARG A 106 -0.05 -11.53 5.64
C ARG A 106 -0.61 -10.20 5.12
N PHE A 107 -1.50 -10.24 4.14
CA PHE A 107 -2.17 -9.06 3.60
C PHE A 107 -2.89 -8.30 4.72
N TYR A 108 -3.80 -8.95 5.46
CA TYR A 108 -4.56 -8.27 6.50
C TYR A 108 -3.69 -7.76 7.65
N SER A 109 -2.65 -8.50 8.05
CA SER A 109 -1.73 -8.10 9.12
C SER A 109 -0.66 -7.09 8.69
N TYR A 110 -0.49 -6.84 7.38
CA TYR A 110 0.57 -5.95 6.90
C TYR A 110 0.37 -4.53 7.43
N SER A 111 1.42 -3.97 8.02
CA SER A 111 1.50 -2.58 8.43
C SER A 111 2.93 -2.10 8.20
N MET A 112 3.09 -0.89 7.69
CA MET A 112 4.41 -0.32 7.45
C MET A 112 5.01 0.13 8.77
N THR A 113 6.34 0.00 8.91
CA THR A 113 7.05 0.57 10.06
C THR A 113 7.35 2.06 9.83
N GLU A 114 7.69 2.81 10.89
CA GLU A 114 8.00 4.24 10.78
C GLU A 114 9.27 4.52 9.95
N GLU A 115 10.19 3.56 9.89
CA GLU A 115 11.45 3.64 9.15
C GLU A 115 11.32 3.20 7.69
N GLN A 116 10.23 2.51 7.35
CA GLN A 116 10.01 1.98 6.02
C GLN A 116 9.62 3.09 5.05
N ASP A 117 10.20 3.07 3.85
CA ASP A 117 9.72 3.91 2.75
C ASP A 117 8.29 3.52 2.37
N PRO A 118 7.29 4.42 2.47
CA PRO A 118 5.89 4.07 2.21
C PRO A 118 5.61 3.68 0.77
N VAL A 119 6.40 4.18 -0.18
CA VAL A 119 6.27 3.79 -1.59
C VAL A 119 6.65 2.33 -1.74
N SER A 120 7.75 1.90 -1.12
CA SER A 120 8.15 0.49 -1.07
C SER A 120 7.09 -0.36 -0.35
N GLY A 121 6.55 0.11 0.78
CA GLY A 121 5.48 -0.61 1.48
C GLY A 121 4.19 -0.76 0.67
N MET A 122 3.86 0.21 -0.18
CA MET A 122 2.76 0.08 -1.15
C MET A 122 3.03 -1.06 -2.15
N HIS A 123 4.26 -1.19 -2.66
CA HIS A 123 4.62 -2.27 -3.59
C HIS A 123 4.53 -3.65 -2.92
N ASP A 124 4.93 -3.78 -1.64
CA ASP A 124 4.79 -5.04 -0.90
C ASP A 124 3.31 -5.48 -0.80
N ILE A 125 2.40 -4.53 -0.57
CA ILE A 125 0.96 -4.80 -0.54
C ILE A 125 0.48 -5.20 -1.94
N GLU A 126 0.94 -4.53 -3.00
CA GLU A 126 0.60 -4.87 -4.39
C GLU A 126 1.08 -6.28 -4.77
N GLU A 127 2.26 -6.70 -4.30
CA GLU A 127 2.77 -8.06 -4.50
C GLU A 127 1.86 -9.10 -3.83
N LEU A 128 1.41 -8.84 -2.60
CA LEU A 128 0.46 -9.71 -1.89
C LEU A 128 -0.89 -9.75 -2.63
N VAL A 129 -1.39 -8.62 -3.12
CA VAL A 129 -2.63 -8.54 -3.91
C VAL A 129 -2.51 -9.34 -5.18
N GLN A 130 -1.38 -9.23 -5.90
CA GLN A 130 -1.15 -9.96 -7.12
C GLN A 130 -1.09 -11.47 -6.86
N ALA A 131 -0.34 -11.90 -5.84
CA ALA A 131 -0.30 -13.31 -5.45
C ALA A 131 -1.69 -13.86 -5.08
N LEU A 132 -2.53 -13.05 -4.40
CA LEU A 132 -3.91 -13.43 -4.09
C LEU A 132 -4.79 -13.55 -5.35
N ARG A 133 -4.62 -12.67 -6.33
CA ARG A 133 -5.32 -12.71 -7.62
C ARG A 133 -4.91 -13.93 -8.45
N ASP A 134 -3.63 -14.27 -8.47
CA ASP A 134 -3.11 -15.47 -9.13
C ASP A 134 -3.69 -16.75 -8.51
N MET A 135 -4.02 -16.72 -7.20
CA MET A 135 -4.75 -17.77 -6.48
C MET A 135 -6.29 -17.61 -6.55
N GLY A 136 -6.80 -16.85 -7.52
CA GLY A 136 -8.23 -16.68 -7.81
C GLY A 136 -9.01 -15.88 -6.77
N SER A 137 -8.35 -15.05 -5.96
CA SER A 137 -9.03 -14.12 -5.05
C SER A 137 -9.48 -12.87 -5.81
N LYS A 138 -10.69 -12.40 -5.51
CA LYS A 138 -11.19 -11.11 -6.00
C LYS A 138 -11.07 -10.13 -4.85
N LEU A 139 -10.15 -9.17 -4.99
CA LEU A 139 -10.01 -8.04 -4.08
C LEU A 139 -10.45 -6.81 -4.85
N ASP A 140 -11.38 -6.06 -4.27
CA ASP A 140 -11.83 -4.81 -4.85
C ASP A 140 -10.69 -3.78 -4.82
N GLU A 141 -10.64 -2.91 -5.82
CA GLU A 141 -9.63 -1.85 -5.87
C GLU A 141 -9.81 -0.88 -4.71
N GLU A 142 -11.05 -0.61 -4.29
CA GLU A 142 -11.36 0.21 -3.11
C GLU A 142 -10.78 -0.40 -1.82
N ASP A 143 -10.93 -1.72 -1.62
CA ASP A 143 -10.37 -2.43 -0.47
C ASP A 143 -8.84 -2.38 -0.45
N VAL A 144 -8.20 -2.51 -1.61
CA VAL A 144 -6.74 -2.44 -1.74
C VAL A 144 -6.25 -1.04 -1.38
N ILE A 145 -6.90 0.01 -1.88
CA ILE A 145 -6.57 1.40 -1.57
C ILE A 145 -6.75 1.68 -0.09
N ALA A 146 -7.90 1.30 0.48
CA ALA A 146 -8.17 1.42 1.91
C ALA A 146 -7.10 0.70 2.74
N LYS A 147 -6.69 -0.49 2.31
CA LYS A 147 -5.62 -1.25 2.97
C LYS A 147 -4.28 -0.51 2.93
N ILE A 148 -3.86 0.03 1.78
CA ILE A 148 -2.61 0.78 1.66
C ILE A 148 -2.61 1.98 2.61
N VAL A 149 -3.69 2.76 2.62
CA VAL A 149 -3.83 3.96 3.47
C VAL A 149 -3.83 3.58 4.95
N ALA A 150 -4.53 2.51 5.34
CA ALA A 150 -4.57 2.02 6.71
C ALA A 150 -3.22 1.48 7.18
N SER A 151 -2.41 0.92 6.28
CA SER A 151 -1.07 0.39 6.58
C SER A 151 0.01 1.47 6.70
N LEU A 152 -0.28 2.74 6.33
CA LEU A 152 0.70 3.82 6.47
C LEU A 152 1.04 4.08 7.95
N PRO A 153 2.31 4.42 8.27
CA PRO A 153 2.74 4.71 9.63
C PRO A 153 1.98 5.88 10.27
N ASN A 154 2.01 6.00 11.59
CA ASN A 154 1.30 7.06 12.33
C ASN A 154 1.83 8.44 11.95
N GLY A 155 3.12 8.54 11.58
CA GLY A 155 3.69 9.76 11.03
C GLY A 155 2.94 10.31 9.80
N TYR A 156 2.10 9.52 9.12
CA TYR A 156 1.34 9.88 7.92
C TYR A 156 -0.12 10.32 8.17
N ASP A 157 -0.57 10.55 9.41
CA ASP A 157 -1.98 10.88 9.69
C ASP A 157 -2.49 12.12 8.92
N ASN A 158 -1.69 13.18 8.81
CA ASN A 158 -2.04 14.35 8.00
C ASN A 158 -2.25 14.01 6.51
N PHE A 159 -1.52 13.02 6.00
CA PHE A 159 -1.70 12.52 4.64
C PHE A 159 -3.00 11.73 4.53
N LYS A 160 -3.32 10.86 5.51
CA LYS A 160 -4.57 10.09 5.57
C LYS A 160 -5.79 11.03 5.54
N THR A 161 -5.84 12.04 6.40
CA THR A 161 -6.93 13.04 6.39
C THR A 161 -7.07 13.79 5.06
N ALA A 162 -5.94 14.16 4.45
CA ALA A 162 -5.95 14.81 3.14
C ALA A 162 -6.28 13.84 1.98
N TRP A 163 -6.16 12.53 2.19
CA TRP A 163 -6.60 11.49 1.28
C TRP A 163 -8.11 11.31 1.35
N ASP A 164 -8.69 11.27 2.55
CA ASP A 164 -10.14 11.11 2.76
C ASP A 164 -10.97 12.23 2.12
N SER A 165 -10.37 13.41 1.92
CA SER A 165 -11.02 14.55 1.24
C SER A 165 -11.01 14.46 -0.29
N VAL A 166 -10.36 13.46 -0.88
CA VAL A 166 -10.36 13.25 -2.34
C VAL A 166 -11.69 12.66 -2.76
N GLN A 167 -12.24 13.19 -3.85
CA GLN A 167 -13.47 12.66 -4.44
C GLN A 167 -13.28 11.18 -4.83
N PRO A 168 -14.27 10.30 -4.58
CA PRO A 168 -14.16 8.86 -4.83
C PRO A 168 -13.66 8.51 -6.24
N GLU A 169 -14.08 9.28 -7.26
CA GLU A 169 -13.70 9.08 -8.66
C GLU A 169 -12.20 9.31 -8.93
N HIS A 170 -11.51 9.97 -8.00
CA HIS A 170 -10.08 10.24 -8.04
C HIS A 170 -9.27 9.44 -7.00
N GLN A 171 -9.93 8.62 -6.18
CA GLN A 171 -9.27 7.70 -5.27
C GLN A 171 -8.80 6.46 -6.03
N THR A 172 -7.79 6.64 -6.89
CA THR A 172 -7.14 5.55 -7.61
C THR A 172 -5.75 5.26 -7.04
N ARG A 173 -5.22 4.06 -7.27
CA ARG A 173 -3.87 3.68 -6.85
C ARG A 173 -2.80 4.60 -7.44
N GLU A 174 -2.96 5.02 -8.70
CA GLU A 174 -2.01 5.90 -9.37
C GLU A 174 -1.97 7.28 -8.70
N THR A 175 -3.15 7.79 -8.33
CA THR A 175 -3.28 9.06 -7.61
C THR A 175 -2.70 8.96 -6.21
N LEU A 176 -2.97 7.86 -5.50
CA LEU A 176 -2.41 7.58 -4.18
C LEU A 176 -0.88 7.55 -4.23
N LEU A 177 -0.31 6.78 -5.16
CA LEU A 177 1.14 6.65 -5.36
C LEU A 177 1.78 8.01 -5.67
N ALA A 178 1.20 8.80 -6.57
CA ALA A 178 1.73 10.10 -6.94
C ALA A 178 1.73 11.08 -5.75
N ARG A 179 0.65 11.11 -4.97
CA ARG A 179 0.56 11.97 -3.77
C ARG A 179 1.50 11.50 -2.67
N LEU A 180 1.62 10.18 -2.46
CA LEU A 180 2.48 9.59 -1.45
C LEU A 180 3.96 9.88 -1.75
N LYS A 181 4.41 9.69 -3.01
CA LYS A 181 5.76 10.07 -3.46
C LYS A 181 6.07 11.54 -3.17
N LYS A 182 5.13 12.44 -3.48
CA LYS A 182 5.29 13.89 -3.20
C LYS A 182 5.41 14.18 -1.71
N GLU A 183 4.65 13.48 -0.87
CA GLU A 183 4.70 13.63 0.58
C GLU A 183 6.01 13.13 1.17
N VAL A 184 6.50 11.96 0.72
CA VAL A 184 7.82 11.43 1.10
C VAL A 184 8.93 12.41 0.72
N MET A 185 8.93 12.93 -0.51
CA MET A 185 9.91 13.96 -0.93
C MET A 185 9.85 15.20 -0.05
N ARG A 186 8.65 15.71 0.27
CA ARG A 186 8.46 16.88 1.13
C ARG A 186 9.02 16.65 2.53
N ARG A 187 8.85 15.44 3.10
CA ARG A 187 9.41 15.09 4.40
C ARG A 187 10.93 14.99 4.34
N ASN A 188 11.48 14.30 3.36
CA ASN A 188 12.93 14.17 3.20
C ASN A 188 13.60 15.54 2.99
N SER A 189 12.99 16.45 2.23
CA SER A 189 13.50 17.82 2.07
C SER A 189 13.41 18.70 3.33
N LYS A 190 12.54 18.37 4.29
CA LYS A 190 12.45 19.06 5.59
C LYS A 190 13.47 18.53 6.61
N PHE A 191 13.89 17.28 6.47
CA PHE A 191 14.87 16.63 7.35
C PHE A 191 16.30 16.60 6.78
N GLY A 192 16.49 16.94 5.50
CA GLY A 192 17.81 17.13 4.91
C GLY A 192 18.47 18.42 5.40
N LYS A 193 19.64 18.32 6.05
CA LYS A 193 20.60 19.43 6.06
C LYS A 193 20.90 19.80 4.59
N PRO A 194 21.11 21.09 4.26
CA PRO A 194 21.46 21.47 2.91
C PRO A 194 22.87 20.93 2.61
N GLU A 195 22.93 19.80 1.94
CA GLU A 195 24.16 19.33 1.28
C GLU A 195 24.18 20.01 -0.09
N GLU A 196 25.17 20.87 -0.29
CA GLU A 196 25.46 21.53 -1.56
C GLU A 196 25.76 20.46 -2.60
N VAL A 197 24.81 20.17 -3.48
CA VAL A 197 25.08 19.44 -4.72
C VAL A 197 24.95 20.43 -5.86
N GLU A 198 26.12 20.90 -6.32
CA GLU A 198 26.27 21.53 -7.63
C GLU A 198 25.77 20.56 -8.70
N SER A 199 24.69 20.93 -9.38
CA SER A 199 24.26 20.27 -10.60
C SER A 199 24.07 21.34 -11.67
N SER A 200 25.14 21.51 -12.44
CA SER A 200 25.18 22.26 -13.68
C SER A 200 24.39 21.52 -14.76
N VAL A 201 23.23 22.03 -15.16
CA VAL A 201 22.74 21.82 -16.53
C VAL A 201 22.12 23.11 -17.03
N ALA A 202 22.86 23.77 -17.91
CA ALA A 202 22.38 24.87 -18.73
C ALA A 202 21.47 24.32 -19.83
N TYR A 203 20.26 24.87 -19.95
CA TYR A 203 19.56 24.96 -21.23
C TYR A 203 19.03 26.38 -21.40
N SER A 204 19.55 27.02 -22.44
CA SER A 204 19.15 28.36 -22.88
C SER A 204 17.97 28.28 -23.85
N ALA A 205 17.17 29.36 -23.80
CA ALA A 205 16.27 29.88 -24.84
C ALA A 205 14.88 29.22 -24.94
N VAL A 206 13.73 29.90 -25.06
CA VAL A 206 13.32 31.32 -25.13
C VAL A 206 11.78 31.36 -25.00
N ALA A 207 11.26 32.54 -24.62
CA ALA A 207 9.88 33.06 -24.78
C ALA A 207 9.03 33.18 -23.48
N GLY A 208 8.57 34.41 -23.23
CA GLY A 208 8.13 34.95 -21.92
C GLY A 208 6.75 34.50 -21.44
N LYS A 209 6.18 34.97 -20.32
CA LYS A 209 6.40 36.15 -19.46
C LYS A 209 5.75 35.84 -18.08
N SER A 210 6.44 36.11 -16.96
CA SER A 210 5.93 36.83 -15.78
C SER A 210 7.01 36.85 -14.69
N LYS A 211 7.68 37.99 -14.53
CA LYS A 211 8.76 38.17 -13.54
C LYS A 211 8.17 38.55 -12.19
N PHE A 212 8.28 37.66 -11.22
CA PHE A 212 8.28 37.99 -9.80
C PHE A 212 9.74 38.28 -9.40
N GLU A 213 10.11 39.55 -9.24
CA GLU A 213 11.49 39.95 -8.93
C GLU A 213 11.84 39.70 -7.46
N LYS A 214 12.80 38.79 -7.22
CA LYS A 214 13.50 38.63 -5.95
C LYS A 214 14.41 39.85 -5.71
N LYS A 215 14.20 40.57 -4.60
CA LYS A 215 15.01 41.73 -4.18
C LYS A 215 16.46 41.32 -3.93
N LYS A 216 17.40 41.94 -4.65
CA LYS A 216 18.84 41.90 -4.40
C LYS A 216 19.18 42.55 -3.06
N TYR A 217 20.06 41.91 -2.30
CA TYR A 217 20.61 42.40 -1.04
C TYR A 217 21.44 43.68 -1.29
N GLN A 218 21.00 44.82 -0.77
CA GLN A 218 21.71 46.10 -0.86
C GLN A 218 22.60 46.33 0.36
N ASP A 219 23.88 46.62 0.08
CA ASP A 219 24.95 46.99 1.03
C ASP A 219 24.47 48.04 2.05
N PRO A 220 24.58 47.76 3.38
CA PRO A 220 24.16 48.64 4.47
C PRO A 220 24.72 50.07 4.41
N LYS A 221 25.87 50.31 3.77
CA LYS A 221 26.51 51.64 3.73
C LYS A 221 25.92 52.60 2.69
N SER A 222 25.06 52.13 1.78
CA SER A 222 24.44 52.93 0.70
C SER A 222 23.02 53.42 1.02
N ARG A 223 22.40 52.94 2.10
CA ARG A 223 20.99 53.24 2.41
C ARG A 223 20.83 54.68 2.90
N LYS A 224 19.96 55.43 2.23
CA LYS A 224 19.52 56.77 2.62
C LYS A 224 18.42 56.68 3.67
N CYS A 225 18.43 57.58 4.64
CA CYS A 225 17.40 57.66 5.66
C CYS A 225 16.06 58.13 5.06
N PHE A 226 14.99 57.33 5.18
CA PHE A 226 13.62 57.64 4.72
C PHE A 226 12.92 58.83 5.41
N TYR A 227 13.65 59.69 6.12
CA TYR A 227 13.12 60.90 6.75
C TYR A 227 13.89 62.16 6.36
N CYS A 228 15.22 62.06 6.22
CA CYS A 228 16.07 63.21 5.89
C CYS A 228 16.93 63.01 4.63
N ASP A 229 16.77 61.88 3.94
CA ASP A 229 17.47 61.46 2.72
C ASP A 229 19.00 61.42 2.78
N LYS A 230 19.59 61.57 3.97
CA LYS A 230 21.04 61.46 4.19
C LYS A 230 21.47 59.98 4.34
N PRO A 231 22.60 59.56 3.73
CA PRO A 231 23.13 58.21 3.90
C PRO A 231 23.73 57.99 5.31
N GLY A 232 23.95 56.73 5.67
CA GLY A 232 24.68 56.34 6.89
C GLY A 232 23.83 56.11 8.14
N HIS A 233 22.50 56.26 8.06
CA HIS A 233 21.56 55.88 9.13
C HIS A 233 20.16 55.59 8.55
N ILE A 234 19.31 54.88 9.28
CA ILE A 234 17.92 54.62 8.89
C ILE A 234 16.95 55.55 9.62
N LYS A 235 15.67 55.56 9.20
CA LYS A 235 14.62 56.42 9.78
C LYS A 235 14.51 56.30 11.30
N ARG A 236 14.79 55.13 11.89
CA ARG A 236 14.80 54.88 13.34
C ARG A 236 15.82 55.75 14.08
N ASP A 237 17.01 55.89 13.49
CA ASP A 237 18.16 56.53 14.13
C ASP A 237 18.37 57.96 13.62
N CYS A 238 17.33 58.55 13.00
CA CYS A 238 17.39 59.89 12.45
C CYS A 238 17.28 60.97 13.53
N ARG A 239 18.40 61.65 13.80
CA ARG A 239 18.48 62.76 14.76
C ARG A 239 17.53 63.92 14.45
N LYS A 240 17.23 64.18 13.16
CA LYS A 240 16.27 65.22 12.75
C LYS A 240 14.85 64.84 13.17
N ARG A 241 14.44 63.60 12.87
CA ARG A 241 13.13 63.06 13.25
C ARG A 241 12.88 63.08 14.76
N GLN A 242 13.87 62.68 15.55
CA GLN A 242 13.75 62.67 17.01
C GLN A 242 13.56 64.08 17.59
N ARG A 243 14.18 65.09 16.97
CA ARG A 243 14.02 66.50 17.36
C ARG A 243 12.62 67.03 16.99
N ASP A 244 12.12 66.68 15.81
CA ASP A 244 10.79 67.09 15.35
C ASP A 244 9.68 66.44 16.20
N GLN A 245 9.86 65.19 16.64
CA GLN A 245 8.95 64.51 17.58
C GLN A 245 8.96 65.10 19.00
N GLN A 246 10.09 65.65 19.45
CA GLN A 246 10.15 66.35 20.74
C GLN A 246 9.48 67.72 20.70
N ASN A 247 9.42 68.36 19.54
CA ASN A 247 8.71 69.63 19.37
C ASN A 247 7.18 69.42 19.27
N THR A 248 6.70 68.35 18.63
CA THR A 248 5.25 68.04 18.58
C THR A 248 4.65 67.66 19.93
N ASN A 249 5.46 67.15 20.88
CA ASN A 249 5.01 66.81 22.23
C ASN A 249 4.90 68.01 23.19
N LYS A 250 5.29 69.22 22.78
CA LYS A 250 5.04 70.45 23.54
C LYS A 250 3.69 71.10 23.22
N ASP A 251 3.08 70.78 22.08
CA ASP A 251 1.83 71.42 21.61
C ASP A 251 0.55 70.66 21.99
N THR A 252 0.64 69.43 22.51
CA THR A 252 -0.53 68.59 22.91
C THR A 252 -0.86 68.59 24.41
N LYS A 253 -0.29 69.49 25.20
CA LYS A 253 -0.64 69.68 26.63
C LYS A 253 -1.72 70.76 26.83
N LYS A 254 -2.81 70.73 26.06
CA LYS A 254 -4.07 71.46 26.34
C LYS A 254 -5.28 70.68 25.79
N GLY A 255 -6.12 70.18 26.70
CA GLY A 255 -7.40 69.50 26.47
C GLY A 255 -7.26 67.96 26.45
N GLY A 256 -7.84 67.13 27.31
CA GLY A 256 -8.91 67.28 28.29
C GLY A 256 -10.09 66.37 27.90
N GLU A 257 -10.18 65.16 28.47
CA GLU A 257 -11.33 64.22 28.43
C GLU A 257 -11.04 63.07 29.42
N SER A 258 -11.81 62.81 30.49
CA SER A 258 -13.20 62.34 30.63
C SER A 258 -13.40 60.81 30.47
N ASN A 259 -13.18 60.13 31.60
CA ASN A 259 -14.00 59.10 32.29
C ASN A 259 -14.59 57.82 31.63
N ASN A 260 -14.48 56.75 32.47
CA ASN A 260 -15.36 55.60 32.75
C ASN A 260 -15.15 54.28 31.95
N ASN A 261 -14.65 53.20 32.58
CA ASN A 261 -15.29 52.17 33.47
C ASN A 261 -16.07 51.11 32.65
N PHE A 262 -16.12 49.78 32.88
CA PHE A 262 -15.88 48.80 33.97
C PHE A 262 -15.90 47.39 33.29
N ALA A 263 -14.98 46.44 33.51
CA ALA A 263 -14.95 45.34 34.50
C ALA A 263 -16.19 44.41 34.61
N PHE A 264 -16.03 43.11 34.34
CA PHE A 264 -16.87 42.03 34.89
C PHE A 264 -16.03 40.76 35.19
N SER A 265 -16.31 40.14 36.33
CA SER A 265 -15.52 39.11 37.05
C SER A 265 -16.10 37.70 36.87
N LEU A 266 -15.21 36.69 36.95
CA LEU A 266 -15.51 35.25 37.02
C LEU A 266 -16.07 34.84 38.39
N HIS A 267 -16.96 33.83 38.41
CA HIS A 267 -17.18 32.88 39.51
C HIS A 267 -17.57 31.52 38.92
N VAL A 268 -16.86 30.46 39.31
CA VAL A 268 -17.26 29.06 39.15
C VAL A 268 -17.02 28.41 40.51
N GLU A 269 -18.05 27.82 41.08
CA GLU A 269 -17.96 26.94 42.26
C GLU A 269 -18.06 25.50 41.78
N ASP A 270 -17.17 24.66 42.31
CA ASP A 270 -17.07 23.21 42.10
C ASP A 270 -18.18 22.46 42.87
N HIS A 271 -18.63 21.33 42.31
CA HIS A 271 -19.31 20.30 43.09
C HIS A 271 -18.97 18.92 42.55
N ASP A 272 -18.12 18.21 43.29
CA ASP A 272 -17.91 16.76 43.18
C ASP A 272 -19.08 16.00 43.84
N SER A 273 -19.42 14.84 43.30
CA SER A 273 -20.01 13.72 44.05
C SER A 273 -19.84 12.40 43.30
N ASP A 274 -19.05 11.52 43.91
CA ASP A 274 -18.90 10.08 43.69
C ASP A 274 -20.24 9.31 43.79
N SER A 275 -20.35 8.22 43.04
CA SER A 275 -21.04 7.01 43.51
C SER A 275 -20.63 5.76 42.74
N ASP A 276 -20.05 4.81 43.50
CA ASP A 276 -19.69 3.44 43.17
C ASP A 276 -20.82 2.59 42.54
N VAL A 277 -20.46 1.65 41.67
CA VAL A 277 -21.28 0.46 41.38
C VAL A 277 -20.40 -0.80 41.35
N VAL A 278 -20.73 -1.74 42.24
CA VAL A 278 -20.08 -3.04 42.43
C VAL A 278 -20.87 -4.15 41.71
N PHE A 279 -20.13 -4.99 40.99
CA PHE A 279 -20.32 -6.37 40.49
C PHE A 279 -21.67 -7.11 40.61
N ALA A 280 -21.98 -7.88 39.55
CA ALA A 280 -22.48 -9.25 39.69
C ALA A 280 -22.00 -10.16 38.52
N ASN A 281 -21.27 -11.21 38.91
CA ASN A 281 -20.92 -12.38 38.10
C ASN A 281 -22.14 -13.30 37.87
N SER A 282 -22.13 -14.03 36.75
CA SER A 282 -22.67 -15.40 36.74
C SER A 282 -22.04 -16.22 35.61
N ALA A 283 -21.44 -17.34 36.04
CA ALA A 283 -20.79 -18.37 35.25
C ALA A 283 -21.74 -19.52 34.90
N SER A 284 -21.19 -20.48 34.16
CA SER A 284 -21.63 -21.87 33.92
C SER A 284 -22.61 -22.06 32.76
N SER A 285 -22.41 -23.00 31.82
CA SER A 285 -21.64 -24.25 31.80
C SER A 285 -21.07 -24.56 30.43
#